data_AF-A0A927T1R4-F1
#
_entry.id   AF-A0A927T1R4-F1
#
_cell.length_a   1.000
_cell.length_b   1.000
_cell.length_c   1.000
_cell.angle_alpha   90.00
_cell.angle_beta   90.00
_cell.angle_gamma   90.00
#
_symmetry.space_group_name_H-M   'P 1'
#
loop_
_entity.id
_entity.type
_entity.pdbx_description
1 polymer ?
#
loop_
_entity_poly.entity_id
_entity_poly.type
_entity_poly.pdbx_seq_one_letter_code
_entity_poly.pdbx_strand_id
1 'polypeptide(L)'
;MQDQDIMEKELLVIKGICDLYLHGTLESTTAEVHCAFKEALKEALNIQNKLYNLMAEKGWYKNEIADQTKIDTAKQKFSGNN
;
A
#
# COMPACT_ATOMS: atom_id res chain seq x y z
N MET A 1 -17.79 3.25 -18.63
CA MET A 1 -16.71 2.94 -17.67
C MET A 1 -17.38 2.98 -16.31
N GLN A 2 -17.43 1.85 -15.60
CA GLN A 2 -18.13 1.78 -14.31
C GLN A 2 -17.27 2.47 -13.23
N ASP A 3 -17.90 3.03 -12.20
CA ASP A 3 -17.19 3.74 -11.11
C ASP A 3 -16.08 2.87 -10.49
N GLN A 4 -16.29 1.56 -10.41
CA GLN A 4 -15.27 0.60 -9.96
C GLN A 4 -14.01 0.62 -10.83
N ASP A 5 -14.13 0.62 -12.17
CA ASP A 5 -12.99 0.65 -13.09
C ASP A 5 -12.15 1.94 -12.91
N ILE A 6 -12.82 3.06 -12.63
CA ILE A 6 -12.17 4.34 -12.37
C ILE A 6 -11.38 4.24 -11.07
N MET A 7 -12.00 3.73 -10.02
CA MET A 7 -11.35 3.59 -8.70
C MET A 7 -10.19 2.61 -8.72
N GLU A 8 -10.27 1.53 -9.48
CA GLU A 8 -9.16 0.59 -9.68
C GLU A 8 -7.97 1.27 -10.39
N LYS A 9 -8.23 2.09 -11.41
CA LYS A 9 -7.19 2.88 -12.08
C LYS A 9 -6.55 3.88 -11.13
N GLU A 10 -7.35 4.61 -10.35
CA GLU A 10 -6.83 5.55 -9.34
C GLU A 10 -5.99 4.83 -8.29
N LEU A 11 -6.42 3.65 -7.85
CA LEU A 11 -5.66 2.82 -6.91
C LEU A 11 -4.31 2.37 -7.49
N LEU A 12 -4.23 2.06 -8.79
CA LEU A 12 -2.97 1.74 -9.46
C LEU A 12 -2.06 2.97 -9.58
N VAL A 13 -2.62 4.12 -9.92
CA VAL A 13 -1.87 5.39 -10.02
C VAL A 13 -1.26 5.74 -8.67
N ILE A 14 -2.05 5.73 -7.59
CA ILE A 14 -1.53 6.11 -6.27
C ILE A 14 -0.45 5.12 -5.76
N LYS A 15 -0.57 3.83 -6.08
CA LYS A 15 0.48 2.84 -5.77
C LYS A 15 1.79 3.18 -6.48
N GLY A 16 1.73 3.55 -7.76
CA GLY A 16 2.90 3.99 -8.51
C GLY A 16 3.52 5.27 -7.95
N ILE A 17 2.69 6.21 -7.48
CA ILE A 17 3.16 7.44 -6.82
C ILE A 17 3.85 7.11 -5.49
N CYS A 18 3.28 6.23 -4.67
CA CYS A 18 3.91 5.79 -3.42
C CYS A 18 5.26 5.13 -3.66
N ASP A 19 5.38 4.26 -4.67
CA ASP A 19 6.64 3.62 -5.04
C ASP A 19 7.68 4.65 -5.48
N LEU A 20 7.30 5.57 -6.37
CA LEU A 20 8.16 6.66 -6.83
C LEU A 20 8.66 7.52 -5.67
N TYR A 21 7.79 7.94 -4.76
CA TYR A 21 8.16 8.78 -3.63
C TYR A 21 8.98 8.03 -2.57
N LEU A 22 8.76 6.73 -2.39
CA LEU A 22 9.61 5.88 -1.58
C LEU A 22 11.04 5.85 -2.14
N HIS A 23 11.19 5.52 -3.43
CA HIS A 23 12.49 5.52 -4.09
C HIS A 23 13.16 6.90 -4.05
N GLY A 24 12.41 7.96 -4.34
CA GLY A 24 12.90 9.33 -4.20
C GLY A 24 13.38 9.66 -2.79
N THR A 25 12.66 9.21 -1.75
CA THR A 25 13.07 9.41 -0.35
C THR A 25 14.39 8.68 -0.04
N LEU A 26 14.55 7.44 -0.52
CA LEU A 26 15.74 6.62 -0.25
C LEU A 26 16.99 7.11 -0.98
N GLU A 27 16.83 7.62 -2.21
CA GLU A 27 17.93 7.90 -3.13
C GLU A 27 18.33 9.39 -3.16
N SER A 28 17.56 10.25 -2.50
CA SER A 28 17.86 11.69 -2.42
C SER A 28 19.17 11.97 -1.68
N THR A 29 20.05 12.75 -2.30
CA THR A 29 21.37 13.11 -1.74
C THR A 29 21.34 14.37 -0.89
N THR A 30 20.28 15.19 -0.99
CA THR A 30 20.11 16.41 -0.18
C THR A 30 18.95 16.26 0.81
N ALA A 31 19.10 16.86 1.98
CA ALA A 31 18.10 16.80 3.04
C ALA A 31 16.75 17.43 2.60
N GLU A 32 16.82 18.50 1.83
CA GLU A 32 15.63 19.21 1.32
C GLU A 32 14.80 18.32 0.38
N VAL A 33 15.46 17.64 -0.57
CA VAL A 33 14.79 16.77 -1.53
C VAL A 33 14.29 15.49 -0.85
N HIS A 34 15.08 14.92 0.08
CA HIS A 34 14.65 13.80 0.92
C HIS A 34 13.36 14.15 1.70
N CYS A 35 13.33 15.31 2.36
CA CYS A 35 12.16 15.76 3.09
C CYS A 35 10.94 15.98 2.18
N ALA A 36 11.15 16.56 0.99
CA ALA A 36 10.07 16.75 0.02
C ALA A 36 9.44 15.42 -0.41
N PHE A 37 10.25 14.42 -0.77
CA PHE A 37 9.74 13.08 -1.12
C PHE A 37 9.08 12.39 0.07
N LYS A 38 9.65 12.53 1.28
CA LYS A 38 9.10 11.92 2.49
C LYS A 38 7.72 12.46 2.84
N GLU A 39 7.52 13.78 2.79
CA GLU A 39 6.21 14.38 3.06
C GLU A 39 5.21 14.06 1.94
N ALA A 40 5.64 14.08 0.67
CA ALA A 40 4.80 13.68 -0.45
C ALA A 40 4.38 12.20 -0.36
N LEU A 41 5.30 11.31 0.05
CA LEU A 41 5.01 9.89 0.30
C LEU A 41 3.95 9.74 1.39
N LYS A 42 4.08 10.48 2.50
CA LYS A 42 3.11 10.44 3.59
C LYS A 42 1.72 10.86 3.12
N GLU A 43 1.62 11.90 2.29
CA GLU A 43 0.35 12.31 1.70
C GLU A 43 -0.22 11.24 0.75
N ALA A 44 0.61 10.66 -0.12
CA ALA A 44 0.22 9.61 -1.05
C ALA A 44 -0.30 8.36 -0.31
N LEU A 45 0.37 7.94 0.78
CA LEU A 45 -0.07 6.84 1.63
C LEU A 45 -1.44 7.12 2.27
N ASN A 46 -1.69 8.35 2.72
CA ASN A 46 -3.00 8.74 3.25
C ASN A 46 -4.10 8.69 2.19
N ILE A 47 -3.80 9.13 0.96
CA ILE A 47 -4.74 9.05 -0.17
C ILE A 47 -5.03 7.60 -0.52
N GLN A 48 -4.00 6.76 -0.63
CA GLN A 48 -4.13 5.32 -0.91
C GLN A 48 -5.01 4.63 0.14
N ASN A 49 -4.82 4.93 1.43
CA ASN A 49 -5.65 4.38 2.50
C ASN A 49 -7.12 4.81 2.38
N LYS A 50 -7.39 6.07 2.05
CA LYS A 50 -8.76 6.57 1.82
C LYS A 50 -9.43 5.88 0.64
N LEU A 51 -8.72 5.75 -0.49
CA LEU A 51 -9.21 5.05 -1.68
C LEU A 51 -9.53 3.58 -1.36
N TYR A 52 -8.64 2.91 -0.64
CA TYR A 52 -8.83 1.53 -0.21
C TYR A 52 -10.11 1.34 0.61
N ASN A 53 -10.29 2.17 1.65
CA ASN A 53 -11.45 2.09 2.53
C ASN A 53 -12.74 2.39 1.76
N LEU A 54 -12.74 3.39 0.88
CA LEU A 54 -13.90 3.69 0.04
C LEU A 54 -14.27 2.52 -0.89
N MET A 55 -13.28 1.90 -1.53
CA MET A 55 -13.53 0.72 -2.38
C MET A 55 -14.03 -0.49 -1.57
N ALA A 56 -13.52 -0.68 -0.34
CA ALA A 56 -13.99 -1.72 0.56
C ALA A 56 -15.43 -1.48 1.03
N GLU A 57 -15.79 -0.25 1.41
CA GLU A 57 -17.16 0.15 1.78
C GLU A 57 -18.17 -0.07 0.65
N LYS A 58 -17.73 0.09 -0.60
CA LYS A 58 -18.54 -0.17 -1.79
C LYS A 58 -18.60 -1.65 -2.18
N GLY A 59 -17.86 -2.52 -1.49
CA GLY A 59 -17.77 -3.95 -1.79
C GLY A 59 -16.94 -4.28 -3.04
N TRP A 60 -16.19 -3.30 -3.57
CA TRP A 60 -15.33 -3.46 -4.76
C TRP A 60 -13.97 -4.08 -4.43
N TYR A 61 -13.56 -4.00 -3.17
CA TYR A 61 -12.33 -4.63 -2.70
C TYR A 61 -12.66 -5.66 -1.62
N LYS A 62 -12.41 -6.95 -1.92
CA LYS A 62 -12.52 -8.02 -0.93
C LYS A 62 -11.15 -8.26 -0.31
N ASN A 63 -11.05 -8.07 0.99
CA ASN A 63 -9.89 -8.56 1.74
C ASN A 63 -9.99 -10.08 1.78
N GLU A 64 -9.14 -10.78 1.03
CA GLU A 64 -8.92 -12.20 1.29
C GLU A 64 -8.21 -12.32 2.64
N ILE A 65 -8.97 -12.72 3.66
CA ILE A 65 -8.38 -13.08 4.94
C ILE A 65 -7.56 -14.34 4.68
N ALA A 66 -6.25 -14.27 4.91
CA ALA A 66 -5.39 -15.42 4.79
C ALA A 66 -5.91 -16.55 5.70
N ASP A 67 -6.00 -17.75 5.15
CA ASP A 67 -6.47 -18.93 5.88
C ASP A 67 -5.67 -19.11 7.18
N GLN A 68 -6.38 -19.09 8.31
CA GLN A 68 -5.78 -19.17 9.64
C GLN A 68 -4.94 -20.45 9.80
N THR A 69 -5.36 -21.57 9.20
CA THR A 69 -4.59 -22.82 9.24
C THR A 69 -3.25 -22.68 8.53
N LYS A 70 -3.17 -21.93 7.42
CA LYS A 70 -1.91 -21.65 6.73
C LYS A 70 -1.01 -20.74 7.56
N ILE A 71 -1.58 -19.73 8.23
CA ILE A 71 -0.84 -18.84 9.15
C ILE A 71 -0.24 -19.66 10.30
N ASP A 72 -1.03 -20.52 10.93
CA ASP A 72 -0.58 -21.30 12.09
C ASP A 72 0.47 -22.34 11.70
N THR A 73 0.33 -22.96 10.52
CA THR A 73 1.34 -23.87 9.96
C THR A 73 2.67 -23.14 9.72
N ALA A 74 2.62 -21.93 9.13
CA ALA A 74 3.81 -21.13 8.89
C ALA A 74 4.49 -20.72 10.20
N LYS A 75 3.72 -20.27 11.20
CA LYS A 75 4.24 -19.96 12.54
C LYS A 75 4.98 -21.17 13.12
N GLN A 76 4.33 -22.33 13.19
CA GLN A 76 4.94 -23.56 13.71
C GLN A 76 6.23 -23.95 12.98
N LYS A 77 6.25 -23.86 11.65
CA LYS A 77 7.43 -24.17 10.83
C LYS A 77 8.66 -23.32 11.19
N PHE A 78 8.46 -22.07 11.57
CA PHE A 78 9.55 -21.13 11.87
C PHE A 78 9.76 -20.90 13.38
N SER A 79 8.90 -21.41 14.26
CA SER A 79 9.08 -21.34 15.71
C SER A 79 10.26 -22.14 16.26
N GLY A 80 10.88 -23.02 15.45
CA GLY A 80 11.94 -23.95 15.87
C GLY A 80 13.38 -23.59 15.48
N ASN A 81 13.63 -22.47 14.79
CA ASN A 81 14.98 -22.08 14.36
C ASN A 81 15.68 -21.14 15.38
N ASN A 82 15.94 -21.66 16.58
CA ASN A 82 16.94 -21.11 17.51
C ASN A 82 18.19 -21.98 17.52
#